data_AF-A0A914X835-F1
#
_entry.id   AF-A0A914X835-F1
#
_cell.length_a   1.000
_cell.length_b   1.000
_cell.length_c   1.000
_cell.angle_alpha   90.00
_cell.angle_beta   90.00
_cell.angle_gamma   90.00
#
_symmetry.space_group_name_H-M   'P 1'
#
loop_
_entity.id
_entity.type
_entity.pdbx_description
1 polymer ?
#
loop_
_entity_poly.entity_id
_entity_poly.type
_entity_poly.pdbx_seq_one_letter_code
_entity_poly.pdbx_strand_id
1 'polypeptide(L)'
;MFQRVPAVVRTFPTSGNKKSDFSGKWLRHFFACIRLSRGVNSYEYDVILCDNQLDLPRASLYGVFVPLMAFHVVRLLLRPWADEISAFFEGRVEDRQVDYARKEDAIKEIELMRETAERIREGEEKKQGLIIVDAKYGELISDSGYDGDRTIDVTIALQSLVSDSKLLLYDAAKSRLPGFYDPCPCEEKLLRVMYRFRGDLHKVIVKDDQPLCIPKQSHRLL
;
A
#
# COMPACT_ATOMS: atom_id res chain seq x y z
N MET A 1 -51.43 38.78 29.41
CA MET A 1 -50.53 39.43 30.38
C MET A 1 -49.14 39.51 29.74
N PHE A 2 -48.93 40.50 28.88
CA PHE A 2 -47.65 40.80 28.24
C PHE A 2 -47.30 42.22 28.66
N GLN A 3 -46.25 42.39 29.47
CA GLN A 3 -45.80 43.72 29.88
C GLN A 3 -44.41 43.96 29.30
N ARG A 4 -44.39 44.80 28.26
CA ARG A 4 -43.19 45.41 27.68
C ARG A 4 -42.49 46.21 28.77
N VAL A 5 -41.22 45.90 29.03
CA VAL A 5 -40.35 46.75 29.84
C VAL A 5 -39.65 47.73 28.89
N PRO A 6 -39.75 49.05 29.09
CA PRO A 6 -39.19 50.04 28.18
C PRO A 6 -37.66 50.10 28.28
N ALA A 7 -37.01 50.23 27.13
CA ALA A 7 -35.59 50.51 27.00
C ALA A 7 -35.28 51.90 27.57
N VAL A 8 -34.49 51.94 28.65
CA VAL A 8 -33.98 53.19 29.22
C VAL A 8 -32.73 53.59 28.43
N VAL A 9 -32.93 54.42 27.42
CA VAL A 9 -31.86 55.15 26.74
C VAL A 9 -31.36 56.24 27.69
N ARG A 10 -30.21 56.02 28.32
CA ARG A 10 -29.51 57.10 29.07
C ARG A 10 -28.65 57.88 28.10
N THR A 11 -29.11 59.06 27.72
CA THR A 11 -28.27 60.10 27.13
C THR A 11 -27.34 60.66 28.21
N PHE A 12 -26.04 60.65 27.95
CA PHE A 12 -25.07 61.34 28.79
C PHE A 12 -24.94 62.80 28.34
N PRO A 13 -24.79 63.75 29.28
CA PRO A 13 -24.60 65.15 28.94
C PRO A 13 -23.22 65.37 28.34
N THR A 14 -23.18 66.20 27.31
CA THR A 14 -21.96 66.84 26.82
C THR A 14 -21.40 67.75 27.91
N SER A 15 -20.17 67.52 28.35
CA SER A 15 -19.34 68.62 28.87
C SER A 15 -17.89 68.24 29.03
N GLY A 16 -17.02 69.14 28.56
CA GLY A 16 -16.07 69.72 29.50
C GLY A 16 -14.78 68.94 29.69
N ASN A 17 -13.82 69.30 28.86
CA ASN A 17 -12.38 69.29 29.14
C ASN A 17 -12.05 69.49 30.65
N LYS A 18 -11.57 68.45 31.32
CA LYS A 18 -10.74 68.56 32.53
C LYS A 18 -9.64 67.50 32.49
N LYS A 19 -8.40 68.00 32.36
CA LYS A 19 -7.15 67.29 32.64
C LYS A 19 -7.03 66.98 34.13
N SER A 20 -6.08 66.06 34.41
CA SER A 20 -5.52 65.61 35.68
C SER A 20 -6.38 64.63 36.48
N ASP A 21 -6.07 63.34 36.39
CA ASP A 21 -5.30 62.71 37.47
C ASP A 21 -4.57 61.46 36.98
N PHE A 22 -3.24 61.54 36.92
CA PHE A 22 -2.34 60.49 36.46
C PHE A 22 -1.91 59.67 37.68
N SER A 23 -2.84 58.87 38.22
CA SER A 23 -2.60 58.05 39.41
C SER A 23 -2.57 56.55 39.06
N GLY A 24 -1.36 56.06 38.78
CA GLY A 24 -0.76 54.90 39.44
C GLY A 24 -1.54 53.58 39.58
N LYS A 25 -2.44 53.20 38.65
CA LYS A 25 -3.15 51.91 38.69
C LYS A 25 -3.18 51.10 37.37
N TRP A 26 -2.22 51.31 36.48
CA TRP A 26 -2.21 50.69 35.13
C TRP A 26 -1.30 49.46 34.97
N LEU A 27 -1.11 48.66 36.01
CA LEU A 27 -0.26 47.45 35.94
C LEU A 27 -0.96 46.17 36.45
N ARG A 28 -2.28 46.06 36.26
CA ARG A 28 -3.03 44.86 36.70
C ARG A 28 -3.85 44.14 35.64
N HIS A 29 -4.12 44.74 34.49
CA HIS A 29 -4.95 44.11 33.47
C HIS A 29 -4.40 44.44 32.08
N PHE A 30 -4.15 43.39 31.28
CA PHE A 30 -3.90 43.53 29.85
C PHE A 30 -5.24 43.82 29.18
N PHE A 31 -5.42 45.06 28.71
CA PHE A 31 -6.57 45.46 27.90
C PHE A 31 -6.19 45.45 26.43
N ALA A 32 -6.92 44.71 25.61
CA ALA A 32 -6.90 44.86 24.17
C ALA A 32 -8.11 45.72 23.77
N CYS A 33 -7.85 46.94 23.33
CA CYS A 33 -8.91 47.86 22.88
C CYS A 33 -8.95 47.83 21.35
N ILE A 34 -10.06 47.35 20.78
CA ILE A 34 -10.31 47.40 19.34
C ILE A 34 -11.30 48.52 19.11
N ARG A 35 -10.86 49.57 18.40
CA ARG A 35 -11.68 50.73 18.06
C ARG A 35 -12.15 50.61 16.61
N LEU A 36 -13.46 50.42 16.42
CA LEU A 36 -14.10 50.37 15.11
C LEU A 36 -14.92 51.63 14.90
N SER A 37 -14.54 52.42 13.89
CA SER A 37 -15.30 53.60 13.47
C SER A 37 -16.11 53.28 12.21
N ARG A 38 -17.45 53.37 12.30
CA ARG A 38 -18.31 53.31 11.12
C ARG A 38 -19.19 54.57 11.09
N GLY A 39 -18.75 55.56 10.31
CA GLY A 39 -19.43 56.86 10.20
C GLY A 39 -19.28 57.72 11.45
N VAL A 40 -20.39 58.28 11.95
CA VAL A 40 -20.41 59.23 13.08
C VAL A 40 -20.34 58.54 14.45
N ASN A 41 -20.51 57.21 14.51
CA ASN A 41 -20.49 56.45 15.76
C ASN A 41 -19.18 55.68 15.89
N SER A 42 -18.49 55.88 17.01
CA SER A 42 -17.34 55.07 17.43
C SER A 42 -17.80 54.14 18.53
N TYR A 43 -17.59 52.83 18.33
CA TYR A 43 -17.86 51.81 19.33
C TYR A 43 -16.53 51.30 19.85
N GLU A 44 -16.30 51.48 21.15
CA GLU A 44 -15.15 50.93 21.86
C GLU A 44 -15.59 49.66 22.59
N TYR A 45 -14.93 48.55 22.29
CA TYR A 45 -15.10 47.29 22.99
C TYR A 45 -13.82 46.98 23.77
N ASP A 46 -13.93 46.96 25.09
CA ASP A 46 -12.85 46.54 25.96
C ASP A 46 -12.99 45.05 26.24
N VAL A 47 -12.12 44.24 25.64
CA VAL A 47 -12.05 42.81 25.94
C VAL A 47 -11.18 42.63 27.18
N ILE A 48 -11.81 42.28 28.30
CA ILE A 48 -11.13 41.93 29.55
C ILE A 48 -10.70 40.46 29.43
N LEU A 49 -9.41 40.19 29.18
CA LEU A 49 -8.93 38.82 28.94
C LEU A 49 -8.67 38.00 30.23
N CYS A 50 -8.44 38.61 31.40
CA CYS A 50 -8.37 37.92 32.69
C CYS A 50 -8.42 38.91 33.87
N ASP A 51 -9.22 38.61 34.89
CA ASP A 51 -9.43 39.49 36.07
C ASP A 51 -8.45 39.20 37.23
N ASN A 52 -7.76 38.05 37.22
CA ASN A 52 -6.84 37.62 38.28
C ASN A 52 -5.43 37.24 37.77
N GLN A 53 -4.42 37.96 38.25
CA GLN A 53 -3.00 37.72 37.93
C GLN A 53 -2.46 36.37 38.45
N LEU A 54 -3.18 35.71 39.38
CA LEU A 54 -2.85 34.39 39.91
C LEU A 54 -3.35 33.22 39.03
N ASP A 55 -4.34 33.45 38.16
CA ASP A 55 -4.91 32.42 37.29
C ASP A 55 -4.26 32.41 35.89
N LEU A 56 -3.62 33.51 35.51
CA LEU A 56 -2.84 33.68 34.29
C LEU A 56 -1.68 32.66 34.12
N PRO A 57 -0.85 32.36 35.14
CA PRO A 57 0.17 31.32 35.02
C PRO A 57 -0.43 29.92 34.83
N ARG A 58 -1.59 29.63 35.45
CA ARG A 58 -2.24 28.33 35.32
C ARG A 58 -2.85 28.14 33.93
N ALA A 59 -3.58 29.15 33.43
CA ALA A 59 -4.20 29.11 32.11
C ALA A 59 -3.16 29.00 30.99
N SER A 60 -2.05 29.73 31.09
CA SER A 60 -0.96 29.65 30.10
C SER A 60 -0.23 28.31 30.14
N LEU A 61 0.01 27.73 31.32
CA LEU A 61 0.61 26.41 31.47
C LEU A 61 -0.22 25.31 30.80
N TYR A 62 -1.53 25.27 31.06
CA TYR A 62 -2.39 24.24 30.47
C TYR A 62 -2.73 24.51 29.00
N GLY A 63 -2.85 25.76 28.58
CA GLY A 63 -3.26 26.12 27.22
C GLY A 63 -2.14 26.07 26.20
N VAL A 64 -0.91 26.43 26.59
CA VAL A 64 0.21 26.60 25.66
C VAL A 64 1.30 25.58 25.94
N PHE A 65 1.75 25.49 27.18
CA PHE A 65 2.92 24.65 27.51
C PHE A 65 2.59 23.16 27.50
N VAL A 66 1.45 22.73 28.04
CA VAL A 66 1.08 21.31 28.08
C VAL A 66 0.91 20.73 26.66
N PRO A 67 0.18 21.36 25.72
CA PRO A 67 0.05 20.82 24.36
C PRO A 67 1.38 20.82 23.59
N LEU A 68 2.21 21.86 23.77
CA LEU A 68 3.53 21.92 23.13
C LEU A 68 4.48 20.86 23.70
N MET A 69 4.57 20.73 25.02
CA MET A 69 5.41 19.72 25.67
C MET A 69 4.91 18.31 25.34
N ALA A 70 3.59 18.07 25.36
CA ALA A 70 3.01 16.81 24.94
C ALA A 70 3.37 16.51 23.47
N PHE A 71 3.22 17.48 22.56
CA PHE A 71 3.62 17.31 21.16
C PHE A 71 5.11 16.99 21.02
N HIS A 72 6.00 17.68 21.74
CA HIS A 72 7.43 17.41 21.69
C HIS A 72 7.80 16.04 22.25
N VAL A 73 7.20 15.63 23.36
CA VAL A 73 7.39 14.31 23.99
C VAL A 73 6.87 13.20 23.07
N VAL A 74 5.65 13.33 22.56
CA VAL A 74 5.05 12.43 21.58
C VAL A 74 5.93 12.35 20.33
N ARG A 75 6.42 13.48 19.83
CA ARG A 75 7.29 13.54 18.65
C ARG A 75 8.66 12.94 18.89
N LEU A 76 9.22 12.96 20.10
CA LEU A 76 10.52 12.34 20.41
C LEU A 76 10.39 10.83 20.67
N LEU A 77 9.33 10.41 21.35
CA LEU A 77 9.09 8.99 21.67
C LEU A 77 8.54 8.20 20.48
N LEU A 78 7.66 8.81 19.67
CA LEU A 78 7.07 8.13 18.51
C LEU A 78 7.95 8.19 17.26
N ARG A 79 8.91 9.11 17.14
CA ARG A 79 9.85 9.14 15.99
C ARG A 79 10.57 7.81 15.75
N PRO A 80 11.30 7.22 16.73
CA PRO A 80 12.02 5.98 16.49
C PRO A 80 11.08 4.83 16.12
N TRP A 81 9.87 4.82 16.69
CA TRP A 81 8.85 3.82 16.35
C TRP A 81 8.22 4.06 14.98
N ALA A 82 7.97 5.31 14.60
CA ALA A 82 7.39 5.66 13.31
C ALA A 82 8.34 5.35 12.16
N ASP A 83 9.64 5.64 12.33
CA ASP A 83 10.68 5.35 11.33
C ASP A 83 10.86 3.83 11.14
N GLU A 84 10.81 3.05 12.23
CA GLU A 84 10.90 1.58 12.16
C GLU A 84 9.65 0.96 11.52
N ILE A 85 8.47 1.49 11.84
CA ILE A 85 7.21 1.06 11.23
C ILE A 85 7.21 1.42 9.73
N SER A 86 7.64 2.62 9.34
CA SER A 86 7.68 3.01 7.92
C SER A 86 8.66 2.18 7.12
N ALA A 87 9.86 1.92 7.65
CA ALA A 87 10.86 1.08 6.99
C ALA A 87 10.37 -0.36 6.78
N PHE A 88 9.68 -0.93 7.77
CA PHE A 88 9.07 -2.27 7.64
C PHE A 88 7.95 -2.31 6.59
N PHE A 89 7.11 -1.29 6.54
CA PHE A 89 6.06 -1.19 5.52
C PHE A 89 6.63 -0.94 4.12
N GLU A 90 7.65 -0.08 3.99
CA GLU A 90 8.32 0.21 2.72
C GLU A 90 8.96 -1.04 2.12
N GLY A 91 9.70 -1.83 2.91
CA GLY A 91 10.28 -3.09 2.41
C GLY A 91 9.23 -4.07 1.87
N ARG A 92 8.10 -4.23 2.58
CA ARG A 92 6.99 -5.08 2.10
C ARG A 92 6.33 -4.56 0.83
N VAL A 93 6.27 -3.25 0.64
CA VAL A 93 5.70 -2.63 -0.56
C VAL A 93 6.65 -2.81 -1.74
N GLU A 94 7.95 -2.60 -1.55
CA GLU A 94 8.97 -2.83 -2.59
C GLU A 94 8.99 -4.28 -3.07
N ASP A 95 9.08 -5.24 -2.14
CA ASP A 95 9.07 -6.68 -2.48
C ASP A 95 7.82 -7.03 -3.29
N ARG A 96 6.66 -6.57 -2.83
CA ARG A 96 5.38 -6.82 -3.49
C ARG A 96 5.31 -6.16 -4.88
N GLN A 97 5.86 -4.96 -5.06
CA GLN A 97 5.92 -4.29 -6.36
C GLN A 97 6.82 -5.04 -7.34
N VAL A 98 7.97 -5.54 -6.88
CA VAL A 98 8.88 -6.35 -7.70
C VAL A 98 8.20 -7.65 -8.15
N ASP A 99 7.47 -8.30 -7.27
CA ASP A 99 6.72 -9.52 -7.60
C ASP A 99 5.61 -9.25 -8.63
N TYR A 100 4.89 -8.13 -8.50
CA TYR A 100 3.89 -7.73 -9.49
C TYR A 100 4.51 -7.43 -10.85
N ALA A 101 5.64 -6.72 -10.90
CA ALA A 101 6.33 -6.41 -12.15
C ALA A 101 6.77 -7.70 -12.87
N ARG A 102 7.39 -8.64 -12.15
CA ARG A 102 7.80 -9.94 -12.70
C ARG A 102 6.63 -10.75 -13.24
N LYS A 103 5.49 -10.73 -12.54
CA LYS A 103 4.26 -11.39 -12.99
C LYS A 103 3.77 -10.78 -14.31
N GLU A 104 3.72 -9.46 -14.41
CA GLU A 104 3.30 -8.80 -15.64
C GLU A 104 4.23 -9.10 -16.81
N ASP A 105 5.55 -9.11 -16.56
CA ASP A 105 6.54 -9.41 -17.59
C ASP A 105 6.42 -10.86 -18.07
N ALA A 106 6.22 -11.82 -17.17
CA ALA A 106 5.96 -13.22 -17.54
C ALA A 106 4.68 -13.37 -18.38
N ILE A 107 3.60 -12.65 -18.05
CA ILE A 107 2.35 -12.69 -18.83
C ILE A 107 2.57 -12.13 -20.24
N LYS A 108 3.28 -11.00 -20.35
CA LYS A 108 3.62 -10.41 -21.66
C LYS A 108 4.46 -11.38 -22.49
N GLU A 109 5.44 -12.03 -21.86
CA GLU A 109 6.27 -13.04 -22.50
C GLU A 109 5.44 -14.23 -23.02
N ILE A 110 4.52 -14.77 -22.20
CA ILE A 110 3.62 -15.85 -22.61
C ILE A 110 2.77 -15.43 -23.82
N GLU A 111 2.24 -14.21 -23.80
CA GLU A 111 1.43 -13.69 -24.91
C GLU A 111 2.23 -13.60 -26.21
N LEU A 112 3.47 -13.12 -26.14
CA LEU A 112 4.39 -13.08 -27.30
C LEU A 112 4.77 -14.48 -27.80
N MET A 113 4.77 -15.48 -26.93
CA MET A 113 5.11 -16.87 -27.29
C MET A 113 3.95 -17.66 -27.89
N ARG A 114 2.70 -17.19 -27.79
CA ARG A 114 1.52 -17.96 -28.19
C ARG A 114 1.60 -18.42 -29.64
N GLU A 115 1.91 -17.51 -30.57
CA GLU A 115 2.02 -17.85 -32.00
C GLU A 115 3.11 -18.90 -32.25
N THR A 116 4.26 -18.79 -31.58
CA THR A 116 5.35 -19.75 -31.71
C THR A 116 4.96 -21.11 -31.15
N ALA A 117 4.31 -21.13 -29.99
CA ALA A 117 3.83 -22.35 -29.35
C ALA A 117 2.77 -23.08 -30.20
N GLU A 118 1.84 -22.35 -30.82
CA GLU A 118 0.83 -22.90 -31.73
C GLU A 118 1.48 -23.52 -32.98
N ARG A 119 2.42 -22.80 -33.61
CA ARG A 119 3.16 -23.31 -34.76
C ARG A 119 3.93 -24.60 -34.44
N ILE A 120 4.58 -24.65 -33.27
CA ILE A 120 5.30 -25.85 -32.81
C ILE A 120 4.29 -26.97 -32.54
N ARG A 121 3.18 -26.69 -31.84
CA ARG A 121 2.14 -27.67 -31.52
C ARG A 121 1.56 -28.32 -32.77
N GLU A 122 1.21 -27.55 -33.80
CA GLU A 122 0.72 -28.08 -35.08
C GLU A 122 1.76 -28.95 -35.80
N GLY A 123 3.03 -28.55 -35.73
CA GLY A 123 4.14 -29.31 -36.31
C GLY A 123 4.36 -30.65 -35.60
N GLU A 124 4.27 -30.65 -34.28
CA GLU A 124 4.38 -31.84 -33.43
C GLU A 124 3.15 -32.75 -33.59
N GLU A 125 1.95 -32.20 -33.74
CA GLU A 125 0.71 -32.96 -33.94
C GLU A 125 0.73 -33.79 -35.21
N LYS A 126 1.20 -33.22 -36.33
CA LYS A 126 1.35 -33.94 -37.60
C LYS A 126 2.31 -35.13 -37.52
N LYS A 127 3.30 -35.06 -36.62
CA LYS A 127 4.32 -36.10 -36.44
C LYS A 127 4.04 -37.01 -35.24
N GLN A 128 2.90 -36.81 -34.55
CA GLN A 128 2.57 -37.45 -33.28
C GLN A 128 3.72 -37.33 -32.26
N GLY A 129 4.33 -36.15 -32.22
CA GLY A 129 5.45 -35.80 -31.37
C GLY A 129 5.02 -35.37 -29.97
N LEU A 130 5.75 -34.44 -29.36
CA LEU A 130 5.54 -34.00 -27.98
C LEU A 130 4.58 -32.79 -27.94
N ILE A 131 3.44 -32.97 -27.28
CA ILE A 131 2.46 -31.89 -27.07
C ILE A 131 2.19 -31.74 -25.58
N ILE A 132 2.40 -30.55 -25.03
CA ILE A 132 2.05 -30.22 -23.66
C ILE A 132 0.54 -29.98 -23.57
N VAL A 133 -0.13 -30.70 -22.65
CA VAL A 133 -1.59 -30.66 -22.47
C VAL A 133 -1.97 -29.72 -21.32
N ASP A 134 -1.29 -29.86 -20.18
CA ASP A 134 -1.46 -29.02 -18.99
C ASP A 134 -0.11 -28.93 -18.30
N ALA A 135 0.33 -27.74 -17.94
CA ALA A 135 1.52 -27.55 -17.15
C ALA A 135 1.35 -26.44 -16.13
N LYS A 136 1.63 -26.75 -14.87
CA LYS A 136 1.46 -25.82 -13.76
C LYS A 136 2.66 -25.81 -12.83
N TYR A 137 3.02 -24.62 -12.38
CA TYR A 137 4.16 -24.37 -11.51
C TYR A 137 3.75 -23.62 -10.26
N GLY A 138 4.30 -23.99 -9.10
CA GLY A 138 4.05 -23.30 -7.82
C GLY A 138 3.90 -24.27 -6.65
N GLU A 139 3.09 -23.88 -5.68
CA GLU A 139 2.74 -24.72 -4.52
C GLU A 139 1.62 -25.70 -4.90
N LEU A 140 1.97 -26.96 -5.17
CA LEU A 140 0.99 -28.00 -5.46
C LEU A 140 0.54 -28.69 -4.16
N ILE A 141 -0.68 -28.38 -3.73
CA ILE A 141 -1.24 -28.83 -2.44
C ILE A 141 -1.64 -30.31 -2.48
N SER A 142 -1.92 -30.90 -3.66
CA SER A 142 -2.28 -32.32 -3.79
C SER A 142 -2.37 -32.77 -5.26
N ASP A 143 -2.30 -34.09 -5.50
CA ASP A 143 -2.47 -34.68 -6.85
C ASP A 143 -3.92 -34.62 -7.36
N SER A 144 -4.87 -34.18 -6.51
CA SER A 144 -6.31 -34.12 -6.76
C SER A 144 -6.79 -32.97 -7.66
N GLY A 145 -5.89 -32.32 -8.40
CA GLY A 145 -6.26 -31.28 -9.38
C GLY A 145 -6.77 -29.97 -8.78
N TYR A 146 -6.66 -29.80 -7.45
CA TYR A 146 -6.86 -28.51 -6.80
C TYR A 146 -5.54 -27.76 -6.80
N ASP A 147 -5.43 -26.88 -7.79
CA ASP A 147 -4.35 -25.93 -7.91
C ASP A 147 -4.61 -24.77 -6.95
N GLY A 148 -3.68 -24.53 -6.02
CA GLY A 148 -3.79 -23.44 -5.06
C GLY A 148 -3.72 -22.07 -5.74
N ASP A 149 -4.06 -21.02 -4.99
CA ASP A 149 -3.99 -19.61 -5.46
C ASP A 149 -2.55 -19.19 -5.83
N ARG A 150 -1.54 -19.96 -5.40
CA ARG A 150 -0.11 -19.77 -5.67
C ARG A 150 0.41 -20.69 -6.76
N THR A 151 -0.34 -20.83 -7.85
CA THR A 151 0.06 -21.63 -9.03
C THR A 151 -0.05 -20.80 -10.30
N ILE A 152 0.81 -21.14 -11.27
CA ILE A 152 0.90 -20.47 -12.56
C ILE A 152 0.73 -21.49 -13.68
N ASP A 153 -0.02 -21.13 -14.71
CA ASP A 153 -0.13 -21.94 -15.94
C ASP A 153 1.04 -21.60 -16.87
N VAL A 154 1.85 -22.61 -17.15
CA VAL A 154 3.07 -22.50 -17.97
C VAL A 154 2.98 -23.38 -19.21
N THR A 155 1.77 -23.79 -19.60
CA THR A 155 1.54 -24.69 -20.75
C THR A 155 2.09 -24.09 -22.05
N ILE A 156 1.78 -22.81 -22.32
CA ILE A 156 2.25 -22.12 -23.54
C ILE A 156 3.76 -21.94 -23.52
N ALA A 157 4.31 -21.52 -22.38
CA ALA A 157 5.75 -21.32 -22.20
C ALA A 157 6.53 -22.63 -22.40
N LEU A 158 6.06 -23.75 -21.84
CA LEU A 158 6.71 -25.04 -22.06
C LEU A 158 6.56 -25.54 -23.50
N GLN A 159 5.41 -25.32 -24.13
CA GLN A 159 5.18 -25.73 -25.51
C GLN A 159 6.10 -24.98 -26.49
N SER A 160 6.41 -23.70 -26.23
CA SER A 160 7.33 -22.92 -27.07
C SER A 160 8.79 -23.39 -26.97
N LEU A 161 9.16 -24.05 -25.86
CA LEU A 161 10.49 -24.63 -25.61
C LEU A 161 10.68 -26.03 -26.22
N VAL A 162 9.61 -26.66 -26.73
CA VAL A 162 9.71 -28.00 -27.35
C VAL A 162 10.47 -27.90 -28.67
N SER A 163 11.45 -28.79 -28.84
CA SER A 163 12.25 -28.90 -30.06
C SER A 163 12.46 -30.38 -30.41
N ASP A 164 12.21 -30.75 -31.67
CA ASP A 164 12.34 -32.11 -32.19
C ASP A 164 11.66 -33.18 -31.31
N SER A 165 10.40 -32.94 -30.94
CA SER A 165 9.60 -33.81 -30.07
C SER A 165 10.22 -34.11 -28.69
N LYS A 166 11.08 -33.23 -28.18
CA LYS A 166 11.72 -33.33 -26.86
C LYS A 166 11.67 -32.00 -26.13
N LEU A 167 11.69 -32.06 -24.81
CA LEU A 167 11.86 -30.90 -23.94
C LEU A 167 12.91 -31.22 -22.89
N LEU A 168 13.91 -30.33 -22.81
CA LEU A 168 15.06 -30.44 -21.93
C LEU A 168 15.14 -29.16 -21.09
N LEU A 169 14.81 -29.28 -19.81
CA LEU A 169 15.00 -28.23 -18.82
C LEU A 169 16.21 -28.63 -17.95
N TYR A 170 17.25 -27.81 -17.96
CA TYR A 170 18.44 -28.01 -17.15
C TYR A 170 18.19 -27.69 -15.68
N ASP A 171 19.14 -28.09 -14.83
CA ASP A 171 19.14 -27.84 -13.39
C ASP A 171 19.39 -26.35 -13.10
N ALA A 172 18.32 -25.57 -13.20
CA ALA A 172 18.26 -24.16 -12.87
C ALA A 172 16.86 -23.84 -12.34
N ALA A 173 16.78 -22.82 -11.48
CA ALA A 173 15.51 -22.32 -10.96
C ALA A 173 14.54 -22.05 -12.12
N LYS A 174 13.42 -22.79 -12.16
CA LYS A 174 12.47 -22.74 -13.29
C LYS A 174 11.73 -21.41 -13.32
N SER A 175 11.70 -20.70 -12.20
CA SER A 175 11.25 -19.31 -12.08
C SER A 175 12.00 -18.32 -12.98
N ARG A 176 13.20 -18.67 -13.47
CA ARG A 176 13.99 -17.84 -14.41
C ARG A 176 13.71 -18.14 -15.88
N LEU A 177 12.89 -19.13 -16.18
CA LEU A 177 12.54 -19.47 -17.55
C LEU A 177 11.62 -18.40 -18.15
N PRO A 178 11.70 -18.18 -19.47
CA PRO A 178 10.80 -17.26 -20.16
C PRO A 178 9.34 -17.67 -19.94
N GLY A 179 8.50 -16.71 -19.52
CA GLY A 179 7.10 -16.93 -19.15
C GLY A 179 6.88 -17.58 -17.77
N PHE A 180 7.93 -17.78 -16.97
CA PHE A 180 7.83 -18.24 -15.59
C PHE A 180 8.04 -17.08 -14.62
N TYR A 181 7.41 -17.17 -13.45
CA TYR A 181 7.71 -16.34 -12.30
C TYR A 181 7.56 -17.18 -11.02
N ASP A 182 8.02 -16.66 -9.90
CA ASP A 182 7.89 -17.32 -8.59
C ASP A 182 6.59 -16.88 -7.89
N PRO A 183 5.55 -17.72 -7.80
CA PRO A 183 4.31 -17.38 -7.11
C PRO A 183 4.40 -17.51 -5.58
N CYS A 184 5.43 -18.19 -5.05
CA CYS A 184 5.58 -18.50 -3.63
C CYS A 184 7.07 -18.46 -3.23
N PRO A 185 7.63 -17.26 -2.97
CA PRO A 185 8.99 -17.13 -2.48
C PRO A 185 9.11 -17.79 -1.10
N CYS A 186 10.22 -18.49 -0.87
CA CYS A 186 10.55 -19.26 0.35
C CYS A 186 9.76 -20.56 0.58
N GLU A 187 8.88 -20.96 -0.34
CA GLU A 187 8.19 -22.27 -0.29
C GLU A 187 8.71 -23.24 -1.36
N GLU A 188 8.53 -24.55 -1.13
CA GLU A 188 8.90 -25.57 -2.11
C GLU A 188 7.99 -25.49 -3.34
N LYS A 189 8.62 -25.35 -4.51
CA LYS A 189 7.94 -25.25 -5.80
C LYS A 189 8.05 -26.53 -6.59
N LEU A 190 6.93 -26.90 -7.20
CA LEU A 190 6.82 -28.08 -8.05
C LEU A 190 6.33 -27.66 -9.44
N LEU A 191 6.86 -28.33 -10.46
CA LEU A 191 6.38 -28.26 -11.83
C LEU A 191 5.65 -29.56 -12.16
N ARG A 192 4.35 -29.48 -12.38
CA ARG A 192 3.53 -30.57 -12.91
C ARG A 192 3.38 -30.39 -14.41
N VAL A 193 3.70 -31.42 -15.18
CA VAL A 193 3.53 -31.42 -16.63
C VAL A 193 2.76 -32.66 -17.04
N MET A 194 1.64 -32.45 -17.71
CA MET A 194 0.90 -33.45 -18.46
C MET A 194 1.14 -33.23 -19.94
N TYR A 195 1.57 -34.27 -20.65
CA TYR A 195 1.90 -34.19 -22.07
C TYR A 195 1.42 -35.43 -22.81
N ARG A 196 1.22 -35.28 -24.12
CA ARG A 196 0.95 -36.36 -25.05
C ARG A 196 2.19 -36.62 -25.89
N PHE A 197 2.57 -37.88 -26.02
CA PHE A 197 3.64 -38.30 -26.91
C PHE A 197 3.21 -39.57 -27.64
N ARG A 198 3.26 -39.56 -28.97
CA ARG A 198 2.81 -40.69 -29.82
C ARG A 198 1.39 -41.18 -29.54
N GLY A 199 0.51 -40.26 -29.14
CA GLY A 199 -0.90 -40.55 -28.81
C GLY A 199 -1.15 -40.89 -27.34
N ASP A 200 -0.12 -41.26 -26.58
CA ASP A 200 -0.25 -41.65 -25.18
C ASP A 200 -0.10 -40.46 -24.23
N LEU A 201 -0.93 -40.41 -23.18
CA LEU A 201 -0.86 -39.40 -22.13
C LEU A 201 0.23 -39.76 -21.11
N HIS A 202 0.96 -38.75 -20.67
CA HIS A 202 2.02 -38.88 -19.67
C HIS A 202 1.90 -37.75 -18.64
N LYS A 203 2.34 -38.01 -17.41
CA LYS A 203 2.34 -37.05 -16.30
C LYS A 203 3.64 -37.16 -15.52
N VAL A 204 4.22 -36.01 -15.18
CA VAL A 204 5.41 -35.91 -14.34
C VAL A 204 5.29 -34.73 -13.40
N ILE A 205 5.81 -34.89 -12.18
CA ILE A 205 5.94 -33.83 -11.18
C ILE A 205 7.43 -33.76 -10.83
N VAL A 206 8.00 -32.56 -10.91
CA VAL A 206 9.44 -32.32 -10.73
C VAL A 206 9.64 -31.13 -9.82
N LYS A 207 10.67 -31.18 -8.96
CA LYS A 207 11.07 -30.03 -8.13
C LYS A 207 11.73 -28.93 -8.97
N ASP A 208 11.80 -27.72 -8.44
CA ASP A 208 12.44 -26.58 -9.13
C ASP A 208 13.88 -26.90 -9.57
N ASP A 209 14.69 -27.40 -8.64
CA ASP A 209 16.11 -27.77 -8.81
C ASP A 209 16.33 -29.16 -9.43
N GLN A 210 15.34 -29.72 -10.13
CA GLN A 210 15.49 -31.01 -10.79
C GLN A 210 15.40 -30.86 -12.30
N PRO A 211 16.38 -31.41 -13.06
CA PRO A 211 16.30 -31.34 -14.52
C PRO A 211 15.13 -32.18 -15.02
N LEU A 212 14.43 -31.65 -16.02
CA LEU A 212 13.33 -32.35 -16.68
C LEU A 212 13.71 -32.70 -18.10
N CYS A 213 13.66 -33.99 -18.43
CA CYS A 213 13.80 -34.48 -19.79
C CYS A 213 12.57 -35.29 -20.13
N ILE A 214 11.77 -34.84 -21.10
CA ILE A 214 10.61 -35.55 -21.63
C ILE A 214 10.75 -35.67 -23.14
N PRO A 215 10.25 -36.77 -23.74
CA PRO A 215 9.41 -37.83 -23.16
C PRO A 215 10.22 -38.95 -22.46
N LYS A 216 9.68 -39.49 -21.35
CA LYS A 216 10.14 -40.74 -20.71
C LYS A 216 9.00 -41.74 -20.58
N GLN A 217 9.30 -43.04 -20.77
CA GLN A 217 8.31 -44.12 -20.65
C GLN A 217 7.75 -44.28 -19.25
N SER A 218 8.54 -43.97 -18.21
CA SER A 218 8.13 -44.03 -16.81
C SER A 218 6.99 -43.07 -16.45
N HIS A 219 6.73 -42.06 -17.28
CA HIS A 219 5.69 -41.06 -17.04
C HIS A 219 4.35 -41.43 -17.69
N ARG A 220 4.26 -42.53 -18.44
CA ARG A 220 3.06 -42.90 -19.18
C ARG A 220 1.93 -43.19 -18.21
N LEU A 221 0.78 -42.54 -18.43
CA LEU A 221 -0.47 -42.88 -17.77
C LEU A 221 -1.09 -44.04 -18.54
N LEU A 222 -1.32 -45.15 -17.84
CA LEU A 222 -1.88 -46.39 -18.37
C LEU A 222 -3.35 -46.22 -18.76
#